data_AF-I3ZLE5-F1
#
_entry.id   AF-I3ZLE5-F1
#
_cell.length_a   1.000
_cell.length_b   1.000
_cell.length_c   1.000
_cell.angle_alpha   90.00
_cell.angle_beta   90.00
_cell.angle_gamma   90.00
#
_symmetry.space_group_name_H-M   'P 1'
#
loop_
_entity.id
_entity.type
_entity.pdbx_description
1 polymer ?
#
loop_
_entity_poly.entity_id
_entity_poly.type
_entity_poly.pdbx_seq_one_letter_code
_entity_poly.pdbx_strand_id
1 'polypeptide(L)'
;MTTAPKMKFVFAALLALTLATSTPVLRAQEAAPASASTASGQRSEPEANDKDSKKEAEGGEEAFRKSPSVIKLGGMLGMNPGTASAVFEWFNALVLFAAVGYGLAKMLPKAFRARTEGIQKNIVEARIATEEARARLAAVEDRLGKLDGEIAALRTENDKAAAEEEAHIHATIEEEKQRILQSAEQEIAAASAAAQRDLRAYAAGIAVDRAAAQLNITPEDDRVLIANFAGKLTEGSRN
;
A
#
# COMPACT_ATOMS: atom_id res chain seq x y z
N MET A 1 -25.66 -64.27 -31.68
CA MET A 1 -24.28 -64.64 -31.32
C MET A 1 -23.36 -63.57 -31.90
N THR A 2 -22.89 -62.58 -31.12
CA THR A 2 -21.64 -62.63 -30.32
C THR A 2 -20.43 -62.91 -31.23
N THR A 3 -19.36 -62.12 -31.34
CA THR A 3 -18.75 -61.14 -30.43
C THR A 3 -17.60 -60.40 -31.16
N ALA A 4 -17.48 -59.08 -30.93
CA ALA A 4 -16.23 -58.32 -30.64
C ALA A 4 -15.14 -58.09 -31.76
N PRO A 5 -14.13 -57.19 -31.55
CA PRO A 5 -14.25 -55.74 -31.84
C PRO A 5 -12.98 -55.00 -32.38
N LYS A 6 -13.19 -53.73 -32.77
CA LYS A 6 -12.36 -52.49 -32.61
C LYS A 6 -10.82 -52.51 -32.76
N MET A 7 -10.28 -51.61 -33.58
CA MET A 7 -9.54 -50.39 -33.17
C MET A 7 -8.86 -49.72 -34.38
N LYS A 8 -9.42 -48.59 -34.84
CA LYS A 8 -8.75 -47.60 -35.70
C LYS A 8 -8.62 -46.34 -34.87
N PHE A 9 -7.47 -46.06 -34.28
CA PHE A 9 -7.08 -44.76 -33.71
C PHE A 9 -5.70 -44.89 -33.09
N VAL A 10 -4.63 -44.71 -33.87
CA VAL A 10 -3.36 -44.08 -33.44
C VAL A 10 -2.63 -43.74 -34.74
N PHE A 11 -2.58 -42.47 -35.13
CA PHE A 11 -1.58 -41.81 -36.02
C PHE A 11 -2.17 -40.48 -36.56
N ALA A 12 -2.72 -39.66 -35.66
CA ALA A 12 -3.16 -38.28 -35.97
C ALA A 12 -2.70 -37.31 -34.88
N ALA A 13 -1.50 -37.52 -34.32
CA ALA A 13 -0.97 -36.75 -33.20
C ALA A 13 0.55 -36.49 -33.31
N LEU A 14 1.08 -36.29 -34.52
CA LEU A 14 2.52 -36.01 -34.70
C LEU A 14 2.83 -34.97 -35.81
N LEU A 15 1.90 -34.06 -36.08
CA LEU A 15 2.14 -32.92 -36.98
C LEU A 15 1.41 -31.64 -36.51
N ALA A 16 1.44 -31.35 -35.21
CA ALA A 16 0.87 -30.12 -34.64
C ALA A 16 1.59 -29.67 -33.36
N LEU A 17 2.94 -29.75 -33.32
CA LEU A 17 3.72 -29.25 -32.16
C LEU A 17 5.05 -28.57 -32.52
N THR A 18 5.27 -28.09 -33.74
CA THR A 18 6.56 -27.46 -34.10
C THR A 18 6.51 -26.01 -34.60
N LEU A 19 5.37 -25.32 -34.49
CA LEU A 19 5.29 -23.86 -34.72
C LEU A 19 4.61 -23.13 -33.55
N ALA A 20 5.28 -23.12 -32.40
CA ALA A 20 4.99 -22.19 -31.31
C ALA A 20 6.25 -21.97 -30.46
N THR A 21 7.28 -21.37 -31.05
CA THR A 21 8.42 -20.83 -30.31
C THR A 21 8.51 -19.33 -30.55
N SER A 22 8.64 -18.61 -29.42
CA SER A 22 9.03 -17.20 -29.28
C SER A 22 7.99 -16.11 -29.58
N THR A 23 7.12 -15.83 -28.61
CA THR A 23 6.71 -14.45 -28.32
C THR A 23 7.73 -13.82 -27.38
N PRO A 24 8.47 -12.76 -27.75
CA PRO A 24 9.22 -11.99 -26.77
C PRO A 24 8.23 -11.14 -25.96
N VAL A 25 8.14 -11.45 -24.67
CA VAL A 25 7.54 -10.57 -23.68
C VAL A 25 8.45 -9.35 -23.56
N LEU A 26 8.02 -8.18 -24.05
CA LEU A 26 8.63 -6.91 -23.66
C LEU A 26 8.18 -6.62 -22.22
N ARG A 27 8.98 -7.06 -21.25
CA ARG A 27 8.86 -6.63 -19.86
C ARG A 27 9.87 -5.51 -19.65
N ALA A 28 9.39 -4.34 -19.27
CA ALA A 28 10.23 -3.23 -18.82
C ALA A 28 11.11 -3.72 -17.66
N GLN A 29 12.42 -3.58 -17.84
CA GLN A 29 13.44 -4.01 -16.91
C GLN A 29 13.76 -2.84 -15.98
N GLU A 30 13.26 -2.92 -14.74
CA GLU A 30 13.77 -2.13 -13.62
C GLU A 30 14.93 -2.90 -12.96
N ALA A 31 15.97 -2.16 -12.56
CA ALA A 31 17.29 -2.67 -12.19
C ALA A 31 17.38 -3.24 -10.75
N ALA A 32 18.41 -4.08 -10.55
CA ALA A 32 19.13 -4.45 -9.29
C ALA A 32 19.30 -5.99 -9.08
N PRO A 33 20.39 -6.46 -8.43
CA PRO A 33 21.20 -7.55 -9.00
C PRO A 33 21.27 -8.86 -8.20
N ALA A 34 21.72 -9.90 -8.92
CA ALA A 34 22.49 -11.07 -8.49
C ALA A 34 22.00 -11.95 -7.32
N SER A 35 21.73 -13.22 -7.61
CA SER A 35 22.12 -14.35 -6.75
C SER A 35 22.16 -15.69 -7.49
N ALA A 36 23.35 -16.28 -7.44
CA ALA A 36 23.71 -17.70 -7.31
C ALA A 36 22.91 -18.78 -8.07
N SER A 37 23.64 -19.45 -8.96
CA SER A 37 23.38 -20.80 -9.44
C SER A 37 23.78 -21.84 -8.38
N THR A 38 22.93 -22.82 -8.07
CA THR A 38 23.33 -24.16 -7.56
C THR A 38 22.22 -25.19 -7.80
N ALA A 39 22.57 -26.14 -8.67
CA ALA A 39 22.36 -27.59 -8.64
C ALA A 39 21.06 -28.22 -8.10
N SER A 40 20.41 -29.02 -8.95
CA SER A 40 20.10 -30.45 -8.76
C SER A 40 19.43 -30.92 -10.06
N GLY A 41 19.81 -31.98 -10.78
CA GLY A 41 20.36 -33.25 -10.36
C GLY A 41 19.36 -34.36 -10.72
N GLN A 42 19.85 -35.37 -11.45
CA GLN A 42 19.29 -36.72 -11.65
C GLN A 42 18.48 -36.96 -12.95
N ARG A 43 19.05 -37.51 -14.04
CA ARG A 43 19.71 -38.82 -14.35
C ARG A 43 18.69 -39.82 -14.92
N SER A 44 18.92 -40.26 -16.16
CA SER A 44 19.22 -41.66 -16.53
C SER A 44 19.28 -41.84 -18.05
N GLU A 45 20.47 -42.16 -18.54
CA GLU A 45 20.76 -43.02 -19.70
C GLU A 45 20.17 -44.43 -19.48
N PRO A 46 19.90 -45.27 -20.51
CA PRO A 46 20.97 -45.82 -21.37
C PRO A 46 20.58 -46.12 -22.83
N GLU A 47 21.57 -46.69 -23.54
CA GLU A 47 21.52 -47.29 -24.87
C GLU A 47 21.74 -46.33 -26.04
N ALA A 48 22.45 -46.68 -27.09
CA ALA A 48 23.42 -47.73 -27.36
C ALA A 48 24.12 -47.27 -28.65
N ASN A 49 25.39 -47.63 -28.78
CA ASN A 49 26.19 -47.43 -29.97
C ASN A 49 25.58 -48.21 -31.15
N ASP A 50 25.30 -47.53 -32.26
CA ASP A 50 25.52 -48.14 -33.58
C ASP A 50 25.89 -47.09 -34.62
N LYS A 51 27.20 -47.03 -34.89
CA LYS A 51 27.76 -46.54 -36.13
C LYS A 51 27.53 -47.63 -37.18
N ASP A 52 26.44 -47.54 -37.93
CA ASP A 52 26.45 -47.96 -39.31
C ASP A 52 25.29 -47.31 -40.07
N SER A 53 25.41 -47.24 -41.40
CA SER A 53 24.44 -46.63 -42.34
C SER A 53 24.70 -45.16 -42.69
N LYS A 54 25.95 -44.87 -43.02
CA LYS A 54 26.26 -43.87 -44.05
C LYS A 54 25.95 -44.48 -45.42
N LYS A 55 24.70 -44.36 -45.87
CA LYS A 55 24.16 -44.51 -47.23
C LYS A 55 22.63 -44.38 -47.11
N GLU A 56 21.95 -44.03 -48.20
CA GLU A 56 20.50 -43.77 -48.27
C GLU A 56 20.07 -42.30 -48.09
N ALA A 57 20.83 -41.39 -48.67
CA ALA A 57 20.32 -40.11 -49.14
C ALA A 57 20.50 -40.03 -50.66
N GLU A 58 19.88 -40.96 -51.39
CA GLU A 58 19.77 -40.97 -52.86
C GLU A 58 18.98 -42.24 -53.28
N GLY A 59 17.66 -42.24 -53.09
CA GLY A 59 16.85 -43.42 -53.47
C GLY A 59 15.40 -43.42 -53.01
N GLY A 60 14.98 -42.48 -52.16
CA GLY A 60 13.61 -42.42 -51.65
C GLY A 60 12.56 -42.11 -52.73
N GLU A 61 12.87 -41.24 -53.70
CA GLU A 61 11.90 -40.92 -54.77
C GLU A 61 11.75 -42.03 -55.83
N GLU A 62 12.80 -42.80 -56.09
CA GLU A 62 12.77 -43.87 -57.11
C GLU A 62 12.13 -45.16 -56.59
N ALA A 63 12.20 -45.42 -55.28
CA ALA A 63 11.60 -46.59 -54.65
C ALA A 63 10.06 -46.54 -54.62
N PHE A 64 9.46 -45.36 -54.48
CA PHE A 64 7.99 -45.21 -54.58
C PHE A 64 7.50 -45.25 -56.04
N ARG A 65 8.33 -44.86 -57.01
CA ARG A 65 8.03 -44.94 -58.45
C ARG A 65 8.00 -46.36 -59.01
N LYS A 66 8.62 -47.34 -58.32
CA LYS A 66 8.66 -48.76 -58.74
C LYS A 66 7.98 -49.72 -57.75
N SER A 67 6.84 -49.31 -57.19
CA SER A 67 5.96 -50.23 -56.46
C SER A 67 5.36 -51.30 -57.42
N PRO A 68 5.40 -52.60 -57.09
CA PRO A 68 4.83 -53.68 -57.91
C PRO A 68 3.34 -53.50 -58.24
N SER A 69 2.62 -52.75 -57.40
CA SER A 69 1.20 -52.44 -57.57
C SER A 69 0.95 -51.37 -58.63
N VAL A 70 1.90 -50.45 -58.83
CA VAL A 70 1.82 -49.37 -59.83
C VAL A 70 2.18 -49.90 -61.23
N ILE A 71 3.13 -50.85 -61.32
CA ILE A 71 3.53 -51.47 -62.59
C ILE A 71 2.48 -52.50 -63.07
N LYS A 72 1.85 -53.26 -62.16
CA LYS A 72 0.77 -54.20 -62.52
C LYS A 72 -0.52 -53.51 -62.94
N LEU A 73 -0.86 -52.35 -62.36
CA LEU A 73 -2.02 -51.57 -62.80
C LEU A 73 -1.77 -50.87 -64.15
N GLY A 74 -0.53 -50.42 -64.40
CA GLY A 74 -0.13 -49.81 -65.68
C GLY A 74 -0.06 -50.80 -66.84
N GLY A 75 0.35 -52.05 -66.58
CA GLY A 75 0.46 -53.10 -67.61
C GLY A 75 -0.88 -53.61 -68.17
N MET A 76 -1.98 -53.45 -67.42
CA MET A 76 -3.29 -53.98 -67.84
C MET A 76 -4.13 -52.98 -68.67
N LEU A 77 -3.73 -51.70 -68.73
CA LEU A 77 -4.48 -50.64 -69.42
C LEU A 77 -3.77 -50.05 -70.65
N GLY A 78 -2.65 -50.63 -71.09
CA GLY A 78 -2.04 -50.32 -72.40
C GLY A 78 -1.64 -48.86 -72.62
N MET A 79 -1.09 -48.17 -71.61
CA MET A 79 -0.57 -46.81 -71.77
C MET A 79 0.72 -46.59 -70.95
N ASN A 80 1.66 -45.82 -71.52
CA ASN A 80 3.04 -45.66 -71.06
C ASN A 80 3.16 -45.32 -69.54
N PRO A 81 3.91 -46.10 -68.73
CA PRO A 81 3.99 -45.97 -67.26
C PRO A 81 4.51 -44.61 -66.76
N GLY A 82 5.25 -43.83 -67.57
CA GLY A 82 5.68 -42.48 -67.20
C GLY A 82 4.54 -41.46 -67.15
N THR A 83 3.58 -41.55 -68.07
CA THR A 83 2.44 -40.61 -68.19
C THR A 83 1.36 -40.88 -67.16
N ALA A 84 1.08 -42.15 -66.82
CA ALA A 84 0.06 -42.49 -65.82
C ALA A 84 0.46 -42.05 -64.40
N SER A 85 1.75 -42.18 -64.05
CA SER A 85 2.29 -41.73 -62.76
C SER A 85 2.26 -40.20 -62.64
N ALA A 86 2.65 -39.47 -63.69
CA ALA A 86 2.61 -38.01 -63.70
C ALA A 86 1.18 -37.45 -63.59
N VAL A 87 0.20 -38.09 -64.25
CA VAL A 87 -1.22 -37.70 -64.14
C VAL A 87 -1.76 -37.94 -62.73
N PHE A 88 -1.40 -39.06 -62.09
CA PHE A 88 -1.83 -39.35 -60.72
C PHE A 88 -1.19 -38.40 -59.70
N GLU A 89 0.08 -38.05 -59.89
CA GLU A 89 0.81 -37.09 -59.05
C GLU A 89 0.20 -35.69 -59.15
N TRP A 90 -0.11 -35.21 -60.37
CA TRP A 90 -0.82 -33.95 -60.58
C TRP A 90 -2.25 -33.95 -60.05
N PHE A 91 -2.98 -35.05 -60.23
CA PHE A 91 -4.32 -35.19 -59.67
C PHE A 91 -4.30 -35.14 -58.14
N ASN A 92 -3.37 -35.85 -57.50
CA ASN A 92 -3.21 -35.82 -56.04
C ASN A 92 -2.79 -34.43 -55.53
N ALA A 93 -1.86 -33.76 -56.22
CA ALA A 93 -1.48 -32.38 -55.90
C ALA A 93 -2.68 -31.43 -56.03
N LEU A 94 -3.46 -31.54 -57.10
CA LEU A 94 -4.66 -30.74 -57.31
C LEU A 94 -5.69 -30.96 -56.20
N VAL A 95 -5.95 -32.21 -55.82
CA VAL A 95 -6.87 -32.56 -54.73
C VAL A 95 -6.35 -32.00 -53.39
N LEU A 96 -5.06 -32.09 -53.11
CA LEU A 96 -4.45 -31.52 -51.90
C LEU A 96 -4.55 -29.98 -51.88
N PHE A 97 -4.19 -29.30 -52.95
CA PHE A 97 -4.32 -27.85 -53.07
C PHE A 97 -5.78 -27.40 -53.00
N ALA A 98 -6.71 -28.15 -53.59
CA ALA A 98 -8.14 -27.88 -53.47
C ALA A 98 -8.63 -28.05 -52.02
N ALA A 99 -8.21 -29.11 -51.33
CA ALA A 99 -8.58 -29.34 -49.93
C ALA A 99 -8.01 -28.28 -48.99
N VAL A 100 -6.72 -27.94 -49.14
CA VAL A 100 -6.04 -26.89 -48.37
C VAL A 100 -6.60 -25.52 -48.70
N GLY A 101 -6.80 -25.22 -49.98
CA GLY A 101 -7.40 -23.97 -50.46
C GLY A 101 -8.82 -23.79 -49.93
N TYR A 102 -9.65 -24.84 -49.94
CA TYR A 102 -11.00 -24.80 -49.37
C TYR A 102 -10.97 -24.58 -47.84
N GLY A 103 -10.06 -25.24 -47.12
CA GLY A 103 -9.87 -25.04 -45.68
C GLY A 103 -9.43 -23.61 -45.33
N LEU A 104 -8.45 -23.08 -46.05
CA LEU A 104 -7.94 -21.72 -45.89
C LEU A 104 -9.01 -20.68 -46.26
N ALA A 105 -9.69 -20.85 -47.39
CA ALA A 105 -10.76 -19.94 -47.83
C ALA A 105 -11.90 -19.86 -46.81
N LYS A 106 -12.16 -20.94 -46.05
CA LYS A 106 -13.16 -20.96 -44.99
C LYS A 106 -12.68 -20.33 -43.68
N MET A 107 -11.41 -20.49 -43.29
CA MET A 107 -10.90 -20.03 -41.99
C MET A 107 -10.27 -18.63 -41.99
N LEU A 108 -9.52 -18.26 -43.04
CA LEU A 108 -8.86 -16.95 -43.13
C LEU A 108 -9.83 -15.77 -42.96
N PRO A 109 -10.97 -15.69 -43.67
CA PRO A 109 -11.84 -14.52 -43.54
C PRO A 109 -12.40 -14.38 -42.13
N LYS A 110 -12.66 -15.49 -41.43
CA LYS A 110 -13.14 -15.47 -40.04
C LYS A 110 -12.05 -14.97 -39.07
N ALA A 111 -10.81 -15.43 -39.24
CA ALA A 111 -9.69 -15.02 -38.39
C ALA A 111 -9.30 -13.55 -38.59
N PHE A 112 -9.28 -13.07 -39.84
CA PHE A 112 -9.02 -11.65 -40.12
C PHE A 112 -10.15 -10.77 -39.59
N ARG A 113 -11.42 -11.14 -39.78
CA ARG A 113 -12.56 -10.38 -39.25
C ARG A 113 -12.50 -10.25 -37.73
N ALA A 114 -12.26 -11.36 -37.02
CA ALA A 114 -12.13 -11.34 -35.55
C ALA A 114 -10.96 -10.47 -35.08
N ARG A 115 -9.82 -10.49 -35.78
CA ARG A 115 -8.69 -9.60 -35.48
C ARG A 115 -9.01 -8.13 -35.74
N THR A 116 -9.68 -7.80 -36.84
CA THR A 116 -10.10 -6.43 -37.16
C THR A 116 -11.09 -5.90 -36.12
N GLU A 117 -12.08 -6.71 -35.72
CA GLU A 117 -13.02 -6.37 -34.66
C GLU A 117 -12.30 -6.15 -33.32
N GLY A 118 -11.33 -7.00 -32.98
CA GLY A 118 -10.50 -6.84 -31.78
C GLY A 118 -9.67 -5.55 -31.80
N ILE A 119 -9.05 -5.21 -32.94
CA ILE A 119 -8.28 -3.96 -33.09
C ILE A 119 -9.21 -2.75 -32.97
N GLN A 120 -10.37 -2.76 -33.62
CA GLN A 120 -11.34 -1.67 -33.52
C GLN A 120 -11.82 -1.49 -32.08
N LYS A 121 -12.15 -2.59 -31.39
CA LYS A 121 -12.52 -2.55 -29.97
C LYS A 121 -11.41 -1.95 -29.11
N ASN A 122 -10.17 -2.42 -29.27
CA ASN A 122 -9.04 -1.93 -28.49
C ASN A 122 -8.76 -0.45 -28.74
N ILE A 123 -8.95 0.04 -29.98
CA ILE A 123 -8.80 1.48 -30.29
C ILE A 123 -9.89 2.29 -29.59
N VAL A 124 -11.14 1.82 -29.61
CA VAL A 124 -12.24 2.50 -28.91
C VAL A 124 -12.02 2.49 -27.40
N GLU A 125 -11.63 1.36 -26.83
CA GLU A 125 -11.33 1.21 -25.41
C GLU A 125 -10.15 2.08 -24.98
N ALA A 126 -9.08 2.13 -25.77
CA ALA A 126 -7.94 3.02 -25.51
C ALA A 126 -8.34 4.51 -25.58
N ARG A 127 -9.24 4.90 -26.49
CA ARG A 127 -9.77 6.26 -26.55
C ARG A 127 -10.57 6.60 -25.30
N ILE A 128 -11.47 5.71 -24.88
CA ILE A 128 -12.27 5.89 -23.65
C ILE A 128 -11.35 6.00 -22.43
N ALA A 129 -10.37 5.10 -22.30
CA ALA A 129 -9.42 5.14 -21.19
C ALA A 129 -8.59 6.44 -21.19
N THR A 130 -8.21 6.95 -22.36
CA THR A 130 -7.48 8.22 -22.48
C THR A 130 -8.36 9.41 -22.11
N GLU A 131 -9.62 9.41 -22.53
CA GLU A 131 -10.59 10.45 -22.20
C GLU A 131 -10.88 10.47 -20.70
N GLU A 132 -11.08 9.29 -20.09
CA GLU A 132 -11.26 9.16 -18.64
C GLU A 132 -10.01 9.64 -17.88
N ALA A 133 -8.81 9.26 -18.31
CA ALA A 133 -7.57 9.73 -17.70
C ALA A 133 -7.43 11.26 -17.78
N ARG A 134 -7.79 11.85 -18.94
CA ARG A 134 -7.80 13.31 -19.11
C ARG A 134 -8.84 14.00 -18.23
N ALA A 135 -10.04 13.43 -18.10
CA ALA A 135 -11.07 13.96 -17.22
C ALA A 135 -10.63 13.92 -15.74
N ARG A 136 -9.99 12.83 -15.32
CA ARG A 136 -9.41 12.71 -13.97
C ARG A 136 -8.28 13.71 -13.75
N LEU A 137 -7.40 13.92 -14.73
CA LEU A 137 -6.33 14.92 -14.65
C LEU A 137 -6.91 16.33 -14.49
N ALA A 138 -7.87 16.71 -15.33
CA ALA A 138 -8.51 18.02 -15.27
C ALA A 138 -9.22 18.25 -13.91
N ALA A 139 -9.86 17.21 -13.35
CA ALA A 139 -10.48 17.30 -12.03
C ALA A 139 -9.45 17.47 -10.90
N VAL A 140 -8.26 16.87 -11.02
CA VAL A 140 -7.17 17.06 -10.05
C VAL A 140 -6.55 18.45 -10.18
N GLU A 141 -6.34 18.93 -11.40
CA GLU A 141 -5.82 20.29 -11.66
C GLU A 141 -6.77 21.36 -11.13
N ASP A 142 -8.08 21.22 -11.32
CA ASP A 142 -9.08 22.14 -10.76
C ASP A 142 -9.07 22.12 -9.22
N ARG A 143 -8.92 20.94 -8.60
CA ARG A 143 -8.76 20.84 -7.14
C ARG A 143 -7.47 21.49 -6.65
N LEU A 144 -6.35 21.27 -7.34
CA LEU A 144 -5.08 21.89 -6.98
C LEU A 144 -5.15 23.42 -7.11
N GLY A 145 -5.77 23.94 -8.17
CA GLY A 145 -5.97 25.38 -8.33
C GLY A 145 -6.85 26.00 -7.24
N LYS A 146 -7.84 25.26 -6.72
CA LYS A 146 -8.67 25.69 -5.58
C LYS A 146 -7.90 25.66 -4.26
N LEU A 147 -7.06 24.63 -4.05
CA LEU A 147 -6.28 24.48 -2.82
C LEU A 147 -5.33 25.65 -2.58
N ASP A 148 -4.74 26.24 -3.62
CA ASP A 148 -3.89 27.43 -3.46
C ASP A 148 -4.67 28.62 -2.86
N GLY A 149 -5.92 28.81 -3.29
CA GLY A 149 -6.82 29.83 -2.74
C GLY A 149 -7.25 29.53 -1.31
N GLU A 150 -7.58 28.26 -1.01
CA GLU A 150 -7.93 27.82 0.34
C GLU A 150 -6.76 27.97 1.31
N ILE A 151 -5.53 27.63 0.90
CA ILE A 151 -4.32 27.80 1.71
C ILE A 151 -4.06 29.29 1.99
N ALA A 152 -4.23 30.15 0.99
CA ALA A 152 -4.09 31.59 1.18
C ALA A 152 -5.14 32.12 2.16
N ALA A 153 -6.40 31.72 2.01
CA ALA A 153 -7.48 32.09 2.92
C ALA A 153 -7.20 31.62 4.36
N LEU A 154 -6.83 30.34 4.53
CA LEU A 154 -6.47 29.78 5.83
C LEU A 154 -5.30 30.53 6.46
N ARG A 155 -4.25 30.86 5.71
CA ARG A 155 -3.14 31.68 6.26
C ARG A 155 -3.64 33.02 6.77
N THR A 156 -4.43 33.74 5.96
CA THR A 156 -4.95 35.04 6.38
C THR A 156 -5.89 34.97 7.59
N GLU A 157 -6.66 33.89 7.73
CA GLU A 157 -7.51 33.65 8.88
C GLU A 157 -6.69 33.30 10.12
N ASN A 158 -5.69 32.43 9.99
CA ASN A 158 -4.79 32.07 11.07
C ASN A 158 -3.96 33.26 11.56
N ASP A 159 -3.46 34.11 10.65
CA ASP A 159 -2.71 35.31 11.02
C ASP A 159 -3.58 36.29 11.83
N LYS A 160 -4.85 36.45 11.45
CA LYS A 160 -5.81 37.26 12.21
C LYS A 160 -6.15 36.64 13.56
N ALA A 161 -6.46 35.35 13.60
CA ALA A 161 -6.77 34.63 14.82
C ALA A 161 -5.57 34.64 15.79
N ALA A 162 -4.35 34.50 15.28
CA ALA A 162 -3.13 34.58 16.08
C ALA A 162 -2.96 35.97 16.70
N ALA A 163 -3.20 37.05 15.94
CA ALA A 163 -3.11 38.41 16.47
C ALA A 163 -4.20 38.71 17.52
N GLU A 164 -5.42 38.21 17.33
CA GLU A 164 -6.51 38.35 18.30
C GLU A 164 -6.23 37.55 19.58
N GLU A 165 -5.73 36.32 19.45
CA GLU A 165 -5.37 35.48 20.59
C GLU A 165 -4.16 36.04 21.35
N GLU A 166 -3.15 36.58 20.65
CA GLU A 166 -2.03 37.26 21.30
C GLU A 166 -2.52 38.43 22.17
N ALA A 167 -3.43 39.26 21.65
CA ALA A 167 -4.03 40.35 22.41
C ALA A 167 -4.84 39.85 23.63
N HIS A 168 -5.62 38.77 23.46
CA HIS A 168 -6.41 38.16 24.53
C HIS A 168 -5.52 37.55 25.63
N ILE A 169 -4.46 36.83 25.25
CA ILE A 169 -3.47 36.27 26.18
C ILE A 169 -2.79 37.39 26.96
N HIS A 170 -2.35 38.46 26.29
CA HIS A 170 -1.72 39.60 26.96
C HIS A 170 -2.66 40.26 27.99
N ALA A 171 -3.93 40.46 27.63
CA ALA A 171 -4.93 41.01 28.56
C ALA A 171 -5.14 40.10 29.78
N THR A 172 -5.29 38.79 29.55
CA THR A 172 -5.47 37.79 30.62
C THR A 172 -4.25 37.71 31.53
N ILE A 173 -3.03 37.76 30.97
CA ILE A 173 -1.78 37.76 31.74
C ILE A 173 -1.68 39.00 32.61
N GLU A 174 -2.04 40.18 32.10
CA GLU A 174 -1.95 41.41 32.90
C GLU A 174 -2.99 41.41 34.04
N GLU A 175 -4.20 40.90 33.80
CA GLU A 175 -5.21 40.70 34.85
C GLU A 175 -4.71 39.71 35.92
N GLU A 176 -4.18 38.56 35.49
CA GLU A 176 -3.69 37.54 36.42
C GLU A 176 -2.47 38.04 37.22
N LYS A 177 -1.58 38.81 36.58
CA LYS A 177 -0.47 39.48 37.26
C LYS A 177 -0.98 40.42 38.35
N GLN A 178 -1.99 41.24 38.06
CA GLN A 178 -2.59 42.14 39.06
C GLN A 178 -3.22 41.35 40.21
N ARG A 179 -3.93 40.27 39.90
CA ARG A 179 -4.52 39.37 40.89
C ARG A 179 -3.47 38.73 41.81
N ILE A 180 -2.37 38.23 41.24
CA ILE A 180 -1.26 37.65 41.99
C ILE A 180 -0.62 38.70 42.90
N LEU A 181 -0.38 39.92 42.40
CA LEU A 181 0.18 41.00 43.22
C LEU A 181 -0.73 41.35 44.40
N GLN A 182 -2.03 41.51 44.16
CA GLN A 182 -2.99 41.79 45.24
C GLN A 182 -3.04 40.65 46.27
N SER A 183 -3.03 39.39 45.82
CA SER A 183 -3.00 38.23 46.72
C SER A 183 -1.71 38.19 47.54
N ALA A 184 -0.56 38.44 46.91
CA ALA A 184 0.73 38.46 47.59
C ALA A 184 0.81 39.61 48.60
N GLU A 185 0.32 40.80 48.26
CA GLU A 185 0.25 41.94 49.18
C GLU A 185 -0.63 41.64 50.39
N GLN A 186 -1.78 41.01 50.19
CA GLN A 186 -2.67 40.60 51.28
C GLN A 186 -2.02 39.53 52.18
N GLU A 187 -1.32 38.56 51.59
CA GLU A 187 -0.62 37.50 52.32
C GLU A 187 0.55 38.07 53.14
N ILE A 188 1.36 38.96 52.54
CA ILE A 188 2.45 39.65 53.23
C ILE A 188 1.90 40.51 54.38
N ALA A 189 0.81 41.25 54.15
CA ALA A 189 0.19 42.07 55.18
C ALA A 189 -0.32 41.20 56.35
N ALA A 190 -1.00 40.09 56.05
CA ALA A 190 -1.49 39.15 57.06
C ALA A 190 -0.34 38.50 57.86
N ALA A 191 0.71 38.04 57.17
CA ALA A 191 1.88 37.44 57.78
C ALA A 191 2.65 38.44 58.65
N SER A 192 2.82 39.68 58.18
CA SER A 192 3.48 40.74 58.95
C SER A 192 2.69 41.11 60.21
N ALA A 193 1.36 41.16 60.11
CA ALA A 193 0.50 41.42 61.26
C ALA A 193 0.53 40.27 62.27
N ALA A 194 0.59 39.02 61.79
CA ALA A 194 0.78 37.84 62.65
C ALA A 194 2.13 37.91 63.38
N ALA A 195 3.23 38.12 62.65
CA ALA A 195 4.57 38.24 63.23
C ALA A 195 4.67 39.38 64.28
N GLN A 196 4.04 40.52 64.01
CA GLN A 196 3.98 41.62 64.99
C GLN A 196 3.20 41.25 66.26
N ARG A 197 2.09 40.51 66.12
CA ARG A 197 1.32 40.02 67.29
C ARG A 197 2.15 39.03 68.11
N ASP A 198 2.87 38.12 67.45
CA ASP A 198 3.72 37.13 68.11
C ASP A 198 4.86 37.81 68.87
N LEU A 199 5.52 38.81 68.26
CA LEU A 199 6.56 39.60 68.94
C LEU A 199 6.03 40.37 70.14
N ARG A 200 4.82 40.95 70.04
CA ARG A 200 4.17 41.65 71.17
C ARG A 200 3.82 40.67 72.29
N ALA A 201 3.28 39.50 71.97
CA ALA A 201 2.95 38.48 72.94
C ALA A 201 4.21 37.97 73.66
N TYR A 202 5.29 37.73 72.91
CA TYR A 202 6.58 37.32 73.46
C TYR A 202 7.19 38.39 74.39
N ALA A 203 7.19 39.65 73.96
CA ALA A 203 7.69 40.75 74.78
C ALA A 203 6.85 40.96 76.06
N ALA A 204 5.51 40.83 75.96
CA ALA A 204 4.63 40.87 77.11
C ALA A 204 4.91 39.73 78.10
N GLY A 205 5.16 38.51 77.59
CA GLY A 205 5.58 37.37 78.41
C GLY A 205 6.85 37.67 79.20
N ILE A 206 7.91 38.13 78.52
CA ILE A 206 9.17 38.51 79.19
C ILE A 206 8.95 39.61 80.22
N ALA A 207 8.14 40.62 79.91
CA ALA A 207 7.86 41.72 80.84
C ALA A 207 7.14 41.23 82.10
N VAL A 208 6.15 40.34 81.96
CA VAL A 208 5.43 39.73 83.08
C VAL A 208 6.37 38.86 83.90
N ASP A 209 7.19 38.01 83.27
CA ASP A 209 8.18 37.17 83.96
C ASP A 209 9.18 38.02 84.76
N ARG A 210 9.66 39.12 84.16
CA ARG A 210 10.57 40.07 84.80
C ARG A 210 9.92 40.81 85.96
N ALA A 211 8.64 41.17 85.84
CA ALA A 211 7.88 41.82 86.90
C ALA A 211 7.59 40.85 88.07
N ALA A 212 7.21 39.61 87.76
CA ALA A 212 7.02 38.55 88.75
C ALA A 212 8.31 38.28 89.53
N ALA A 213 9.47 38.28 88.86
CA ALA A 213 10.77 38.14 89.53
C ALA A 213 11.16 39.34 90.42
N GLN A 214 10.61 40.53 90.18
CA GLN A 214 10.87 41.75 90.98
C GLN A 214 9.84 41.98 92.10
N LEU A 215 8.70 41.31 92.04
CA LEU A 215 7.66 41.36 93.07
C LEU A 215 8.17 40.71 94.36
N ASN A 216 8.44 41.54 95.38
CA ASN A 216 8.81 41.10 96.71
C ASN A 216 7.70 41.54 97.68
N ILE A 217 6.76 40.64 97.96
CA ILE A 217 5.53 40.95 98.70
C ILE A 217 5.85 40.98 100.20
N THR A 218 5.58 42.12 100.84
CA THR A 218 5.72 42.27 102.28
C THR A 218 4.38 42.05 103.00
N PRO A 219 4.38 41.68 104.30
CA PRO A 219 3.14 41.42 105.04
C PRO A 219 2.19 42.62 105.17
N GLU A 220 2.70 43.85 105.04
CA GLU A 220 1.86 45.05 105.05
C GLU A 220 1.19 45.31 103.68
N ASP A 221 1.84 44.92 102.57
CA ASP A 221 1.24 45.02 101.23
C ASP A 221 0.02 44.08 101.09
N ASP A 222 0.09 42.87 101.68
CA ASP A 222 -1.03 41.92 101.71
C ASP A 222 -2.28 42.50 102.38
N ARG A 223 -2.12 43.24 103.48
CA ARG A 223 -3.25 43.87 104.18
C ARG A 223 -3.91 44.94 103.32
N VAL A 224 -3.12 45.74 102.61
CA VAL A 224 -3.61 46.77 101.68
C VAL A 224 -4.32 46.14 100.48
N LEU A 225 -3.82 45.01 99.96
CA LEU A 225 -4.46 44.27 98.87
C LEU A 225 -5.83 43.71 99.28
N ILE A 226 -5.92 43.09 100.47
CA ILE A 226 -7.18 42.54 100.99
C ILE A 226 -8.21 43.66 101.21
N ALA A 227 -7.80 44.80 101.77
CA ALA A 227 -8.68 45.95 101.98
C ALA A 227 -9.22 46.52 100.65
N ASN A 228 -8.37 46.66 99.63
CA ASN A 228 -8.80 47.11 98.30
C ASN A 228 -9.70 46.10 97.58
N PHE A 229 -9.42 44.81 97.72
CA PHE A 229 -10.24 43.76 97.11
C PHE A 229 -11.65 43.72 97.73
N ALA A 230 -11.73 43.81 99.06
CA ALA A 230 -13.00 43.94 99.77
C ALA A 230 -13.77 45.19 99.32
N GLY A 231 -13.11 46.34 99.14
CA GLY A 231 -13.71 47.54 98.59
C GLY A 231 -14.34 47.31 97.20
N LYS A 232 -13.61 46.72 96.26
CA LYS A 232 -14.10 46.45 94.89
C LYS A 232 -15.29 45.48 94.83
N LEU A 233 -15.33 44.48 95.71
CA LEU A 233 -16.47 43.55 95.80
C LEU A 233 -17.74 44.26 96.24
N THR A 234 -17.64 45.23 97.17
CA THR A 234 -18.80 46.00 97.62
C THR A 234 -19.31 46.99 96.58
N GLU A 235 -18.43 47.43 95.67
CA GLU A 235 -18.75 48.35 94.58
C GLU A 235 -19.37 47.60 93.38
N GLY A 236 -18.83 46.43 93.02
CA GLY A 236 -19.38 45.57 91.97
C GLY A 236 -20.71 44.90 92.32
N SER A 237 -21.04 44.77 93.61
CA SER A 237 -22.35 44.29 94.08
C SER A 237 -23.42 45.38 94.09
N ARG A 238 -23.05 46.66 93.86
CA ARG A 238 -23.93 47.82 93.95
C ARG A 238 -24.34 48.38 92.58
N ASN A 239 -23.87 47.75 91.50
CA ASN A 239 -24.32 47.91 90.11
C ASN A 239 -25.00 46.63 89.63
#